data_AF-A0A7C0X912-F1
#
_entry.id   AF-A0A7C0X912-F1
#
_cell.length_a   1.000
_cell.length_b   1.000
_cell.length_c   1.000
_cell.angle_alpha   90.00
_cell.angle_beta   90.00
_cell.angle_gamma   90.00
#
_symmetry.space_group_name_H-M   'P 1'
#
loop_
_entity.id
_entity.type
_entity.pdbx_description
1 polymer ?
#
loop_
_entity_poly.entity_id
_entity_poly.type
_entity_poly.pdbx_seq_one_letter_code
_entity_poly.pdbx_strand_id
1 'polypeptide(L)' 'MKVEELKSKVFIFLGPFGTGKTELSMNFSIVRKRMGGEVALADIDIISPYFRIRDFVGILEEEGIKVILPPLHLL' A
#
# COMPACT_ATOMS: atom_id res chain seq x y z
N MET A 1 13.42 -12.38 -7.06
CA MET A 1 12.79 -11.56 -8.12
C MET A 1 12.97 -10.12 -7.72
N LYS A 2 13.57 -9.30 -8.58
CA LYS A 2 13.80 -7.90 -8.27
C LYS A 2 12.55 -7.08 -8.59
N VAL A 3 12.24 -6.07 -7.80
CA VAL A 3 11.04 -5.24 -8.00
C VAL A 3 11.09 -4.51 -9.35
N GLU A 4 12.29 -4.25 -9.88
CA GLU A 4 12.52 -3.70 -11.24
C GLU A 4 12.10 -4.61 -12.40
N GLU A 5 12.04 -5.92 -12.18
CA GLU A 5 11.72 -6.87 -13.25
C GLU A 5 10.20 -6.97 -13.49
N LEU A 6 9.39 -6.43 -12.57
CA LEU A 6 7.93 -6.47 -12.64
C LEU A 6 7.39 -5.37 -13.55
N LYS A 7 6.87 -5.79 -14.72
CA LYS A 7 6.26 -4.90 -15.73
C LYS A 7 4.79 -4.54 -15.47
N SER A 8 4.11 -5.27 -14.59
CA SER A 8 2.71 -5.01 -14.26
C SER A 8 2.52 -3.60 -13.66
N LYS A 9 1.37 -2.99 -13.94
CA LYS A 9 0.98 -1.68 -13.37
C LYS A 9 0.11 -1.81 -12.13
N VAL A 10 -0.52 -2.96 -11.93
CA VAL A 10 -1.41 -3.26 -10.81
C VAL A 10 -0.89 -4.48 -10.08
N PHE A 11 -0.77 -4.35 -8.75
CA PHE A 11 -0.32 -5.41 -7.86
C PHE A 11 -1.36 -5.60 -6.77
N ILE A 12 -1.78 -6.85 -6.56
CA ILE A 12 -2.80 -7.21 -5.58
C ILE A 12 -2.14 -8.07 -4.52
N PHE A 13 -2.20 -7.63 -3.26
CA PHE A 13 -1.66 -8.33 -2.11
C PHE A 13 -2.81 -9.03 -1.36
N LEU A 14 -2.90 -10.35 -1.51
CA LEU A 14 -3.98 -11.16 -0.94
C LEU A 14 -3.39 -12.30 -0.09
N GLY A 15 -4.10 -12.69 0.96
CA GLY A 15 -3.70 -13.77 1.85
C GLY A 15 -4.35 -13.69 3.24
N PRO A 16 -4.13 -14.71 4.09
CA PRO A 16 -4.73 -14.81 5.42
C PRO A 16 -4.46 -13.60 6.32
N PHE A 17 -5.26 -13.42 7.38
CA PHE A 17 -5.01 -12.39 8.38
C PHE A 17 -3.64 -12.56 9.05
N GLY A 18 -2.97 -11.46 9.41
CA GLY A 18 -1.68 -11.49 10.11
C GLY A 18 -0.44 -11.81 9.28
N THR A 19 -0.56 -12.05 7.97
CA THR A 19 0.59 -12.43 7.12
C THR A 19 1.45 -11.26 6.61
N GLY A 20 1.24 -10.05 7.12
CA GLY A 20 2.06 -8.87 6.75
C GLY A 20 1.72 -8.20 5.41
N LYS A 21 0.53 -8.45 4.83
CA LYS A 21 0.12 -7.89 3.53
C LYS A 21 0.23 -6.37 3.45
N THR A 22 -0.23 -5.68 4.50
CA THR A 22 -0.24 -4.22 4.60
C THR A 22 1.19 -3.65 4.62
N GLU A 23 2.06 -4.24 5.42
CA GLU A 23 3.47 -3.83 5.50
C GLU A 23 4.20 -4.09 4.17
N LEU A 24 3.94 -5.25 3.55
CA LEU A 24 4.52 -5.59 2.25
C LEU A 24 4.04 -4.64 1.16
N SER A 25 2.75 -4.30 1.10
CA SER A 25 2.20 -3.41 0.07
C SER A 25 2.74 -1.99 0.21
N MET A 26 2.93 -1.50 1.45
CA MET A 26 3.54 -0.20 1.73
C MET A 26 5.00 -0.14 1.29
N ASN A 27 5.83 -1.08 1.75
CA ASN A 27 7.25 -1.12 1.40
C ASN A 27 7.45 -1.32 -0.11
N PHE A 28 6.64 -2.16 -0.74
CA PHE A 28 6.64 -2.32 -2.19
C PHE A 28 6.35 -1.01 -2.91
N SER A 29 5.35 -0.25 -2.43
CA SER A 29 4.98 1.05 -2.99
C SER A 29 6.12 2.07 -2.88
N ILE A 30 6.81 2.12 -1.74
CA ILE A 30 7.99 2.98 -1.52
C ILE A 30 9.11 2.63 -2.49
N VAL A 31 9.44 1.34 -2.63
CA VAL A 31 10.49 0.91 -3.57
C VAL A 31 10.12 1.31 -5.00
N ARG A 32 8.88 1.05 -5.45
CA ARG A 32 8.42 1.44 -6.80
C ARG A 32 8.47 2.95 -7.03
N LYS A 33 8.13 3.74 -6.02
CA LYS A 33 8.19 5.20 -6.07
C LYS A 33 9.62 5.71 -6.21
N ARG A 34 10.55 5.16 -5.41
CA ARG A 34 11.99 5.48 -5.47
C ARG A 34 12.64 5.09 -6.80
N MET A 35 12.06 4.16 -7.54
CA MET A 35 12.47 3.79 -8.90
C MET A 35 11.94 4.74 -9.99
N GLY A 36 11.31 5.85 -9.61
CA GLY A 36 10.75 6.84 -10.53
C GLY A 36 9.34 6.54 -11.02
N GLY A 37 8.66 5.55 -10.42
CA GLY A 37 7.27 5.24 -10.77
C GLY A 37 6.27 6.24 -10.18
N GLU A 38 5.19 6.52 -10.91
CA GLU A 38 3.97 7.09 -10.32
C GLU A 38 3.22 5.98 -9.58
N VAL A 39 3.04 6.15 -8.27
CA VAL A 39 2.52 5.10 -7.40
C VAL A 39 1.30 5.61 -6.63
N ALA A 40 0.25 4.81 -6.64
CA ALA A 40 -0.88 4.93 -5.73
C ALA A 40 -1.03 3.64 -4.93
N LEU A 41 -1.34 3.75 -3.64
CA LEU A 41 -1.62 2.63 -2.74
C LEU A 41 -3.07 2.72 -2.28
N ALA A 42 -3.84 1.67 -2.56
CA ALA A 42 -5.23 1.58 -2.15
C ALA A 42 -5.40 0.53 -1.04
N ASP A 43 -5.96 0.94 0.09
CA ASP A 43 -6.44 0.03 1.14
C ASP A 43 -7.92 -0.25 0.90
N ILE A 44 -8.26 -1.49 0.54
CA ILE A 44 -9.65 -1.92 0.31
C ILE A 44 -10.17 -2.83 1.43
N ASP A 45 -9.33 -3.12 2.44
CA ASP A 45 -9.80 -3.88 3.60
C ASP A 45 -10.71 -2.96 4.42
N ILE A 46 -11.90 -3.44 4.79
CA ILE A 46 -12.83 -2.70 5.68
C ILE A 46 -13.03 -3.45 6.99
N ILE A 47 -12.54 -4.67 7.13
CA ILE A 47 -12.95 -5.59 8.20
C ILE A 47 -12.07 -5.43 9.44
N SER A 48 -10.75 -5.21 9.29
CA SER A 48 -9.84 -5.32 10.44
C SER A 48 -9.52 -3.95 11.07
N PRO A 49 -9.85 -3.66 12.33
CA PRO A 49 -9.50 -2.37 12.97
C PRO A 49 -8.01 -2.24 13.35
N TYR A 50 -7.17 -3.23 13.04
CA TYR A 50 -5.73 -3.23 13.34
C TYR A 50 -4.90 -2.65 12.18
N PHE A 51 -3.61 -2.35 12.44
CA PHE A 51 -2.56 -1.89 11.51
C PHE A 51 -3.06 -1.46 10.12
N ARG A 52 -3.46 -0.20 10.01
CA ARG A 52 -4.04 0.37 8.78
C ARG A 52 -3.03 1.24 8.06
N ILE A 53 -3.15 1.28 6.73
CA ILE A 53 -2.44 2.27 5.91
C ILE A 53 -2.77 3.69 6.37
N ARG A 54 -3.96 3.91 6.94
CA ARG A 54 -4.42 5.18 7.50
C ARG A 54 -3.42 5.79 8.50
N ASP A 55 -2.79 4.97 9.33
CA ASP A 55 -1.84 5.44 10.36
C ASP A 55 -0.52 5.93 9.75
N PHE A 56 -0.27 5.63 8.46
CA PHE A 56 0.97 5.92 7.75
C PHE A 56 0.79 6.86 6.57
N VAL A 57 -0.39 7.48 6.40
CA VAL A 57 -0.68 8.36 5.26
C VAL A 57 0.37 9.46 5.12
N GLY A 58 0.72 10.15 6.22
CA GLY A 58 1.72 11.23 6.18
C GLY A 58 3.07 10.78 5.62
N ILE A 59 3.60 9.65 6.11
CA ILE A 59 4.88 9.09 5.65
C ILE A 59 4.80 8.67 4.17
N LEU A 60 3.67 8.08 3.76
CA LEU A 60 3.49 7.65 2.37
C LEU A 60 3.36 8.84 1.42
N GLU A 61 2.64 9.89 1.82
CA GLU A 61 2.50 11.12 1.04
C GLU A 61 3.83 11.91 0.97
N GLU A 62 4.64 11.91 2.03
CA GLU A 62 6.00 12.48 2.03
C GLU A 62 6.93 11.76 1.04
N GLU A 63 6.81 10.44 0.89
CA GLU A 63 7.49 9.68 -0.18
C GLU A 63 6.88 9.94 -1.58
N GLY A 64 5.80 10.71 -1.67
CA GLY A 64 5.11 11.07 -2.92
C GLY A 64 4.18 9.98 -3.45
N ILE A 65 3.68 9.11 -2.57
CA ILE A 65 2.71 8.05 -2.90
C ILE A 65 1.30 8.60 -2.68
N LYS A 66 0.42 8.41 -3.67
CA LYS A 66 -1.00 8.74 -3.51
C LYS A 66 -1.70 7.64 -2.69
N VAL A 67 -2.28 7.99 -1.55
CA VAL A 67 -3.01 7.01 -0.73
C VAL A 67 -4.52 7.09 -1.00
N ILE A 68 -5.16 5.94 -1.19
CA ILE A 68 -6.61 5.80 -1.40
C ILE A 68 -7.14 4.93 -0.28
N LEU A 69 -8.05 5.49 0.53
CA LEU A 69 -8.61 4.82 1.69
C LEU A 69 -10.14 4.82 1.63
N PRO A 70 -10.81 3.87 2.29
CA PRO A 70 -12.24 3.96 2.50
C PRO A 70 -12.59 5.21 3.31
N PRO A 71 -13.80 5.76 3.16
CA PRO A 71 -14.32 6.82 4.02
C PRO A 71 -14.17 6.48 5.50
N LEU A 72 -13.91 7.50 6.33
CA LEU A 72 -13.68 7.32 7.77
C LEU A 72 -14.90 6.71 8.50
N HIS A 73 -16.12 6.95 7.99
CA HIS A 73 -17.36 6.45 8.59
C HIS A 73 -17.63 4.95 8.36
N LEU A 74 -16.76 4.25 7.61
CA LEU A 74 -16.86 2.81 7.38
C LEU A 74 -15.94 1.99 8.30
N LEU A 75 -15.31 2.64 9.29
CA LEU A 75 -14.41 2.04 10.27
C LEU A 75 -15.03 2.00 11.67
#